data_AF-A0A413BA52-F1
#
_entry.id   AF-A0A413BA52-F1
#
_cell.length_a   1.000
_cell.length_b   1.000
_cell.length_c   1.000
_cell.angle_alpha   90.00
_cell.angle_beta   90.00
_cell.angle_gamma   90.00
#
_symmetry.space_group_name_H-M   'P 1'
#
loop_
_entity.id
_entity.type
_entity.pdbx_description
1 polymer ?
#
loop_
_entity_poly.entity_id
_entity_poly.type
_entity_poly.pdbx_seq_one_letter_code
_entity_poly.pdbx_strand_id
1 'polypeptide(L)'
;MNRIKLISVNLGLLLFFALHPYPRWFMPEGLFQIVFLFTTTISSIELRRNIRKGLVVDKYRIGICIAAVTFLLFFTTPIVHDFRIGHFAYFLIFIQIIFFNDIIFYNSYKFLKKLFIIISVFAIVFWVLNAMGVPLIYYKCTPAFRTESVLDNYRIYGPVLSLYRGNMPIGGGIERICGVFAEPGHFGIYIGLMLAIEKFNFYEKRNLLLLITGFLTFSTAFYGIFCLGVLYKLLKYKRITTDIIRIVAVLFFTAITLLFFSDRFVETIYGRVVENKREEVSGVVDLLDNRVPDSHITKFESFIHSHDALVGLGYDNDEMVGTNWRGVVYRFGIIGTVIMLLLIFSIARKGSMKYGFLLAAIALLIVAHRAYLMFSPAIYMMLLTAVYVNRTKESFIIKIEGLDK
;
A
#
# COMPACT_ATOMS: atom_id res chain seq x y z
N MET A 1 -13.12 -26.94 -10.50
CA MET A 1 -12.37 -25.81 -11.10
C MET A 1 -13.09 -24.46 -10.93
N ASN A 2 -14.42 -24.37 -11.17
CA ASN A 2 -15.17 -23.10 -11.06
C ASN A 2 -15.19 -22.46 -9.66
N ARG A 3 -15.26 -23.25 -8.57
CA ARG A 3 -15.31 -22.72 -7.19
C ARG A 3 -14.02 -22.03 -6.76
N ILE A 4 -12.86 -22.62 -7.03
CA ILE A 4 -11.55 -22.00 -6.75
C ILE A 4 -11.42 -20.66 -7.48
N LYS A 5 -11.85 -20.60 -8.75
CA LYS A 5 -11.84 -19.37 -9.55
C LYS A 5 -12.73 -18.30 -8.91
N LEU A 6 -13.97 -18.64 -8.54
CA LEU A 6 -14.92 -17.72 -7.89
C LEU A 6 -14.35 -17.16 -6.57
N ILE A 7 -13.83 -18.03 -5.70
CA ILE A 7 -13.24 -17.63 -4.42
C ILE A 7 -12.00 -16.75 -4.64
N SER A 8 -11.18 -17.07 -5.66
CA SER A 8 -10.01 -16.24 -6.01
C SER A 8 -10.42 -14.86 -6.55
N VAL A 9 -11.51 -14.77 -7.30
CA VAL A 9 -12.05 -13.47 -7.75
C VAL A 9 -12.58 -12.69 -6.55
N ASN A 10 -13.30 -13.33 -5.62
CA ASN A 10 -13.78 -12.69 -4.39
C ASN A 10 -12.61 -12.12 -3.56
N LEU A 11 -11.55 -12.92 -3.34
CA LEU A 11 -10.35 -12.44 -2.65
C LEU A 11 -9.63 -11.33 -3.43
N GLY A 12 -9.56 -11.42 -4.76
CA GLY A 12 -9.00 -10.36 -5.59
C GLY A 12 -9.77 -9.03 -5.51
N LEU A 13 -11.10 -9.09 -5.47
CA LEU A 13 -11.96 -7.92 -5.26
C LEU A 13 -11.81 -7.37 -3.84
N LEU A 14 -11.78 -8.24 -2.82
CA LEU A 14 -11.51 -7.86 -1.44
C LEU A 14 -10.20 -7.08 -1.34
N LEU A 15 -9.12 -7.62 -1.91
CA LEU A 15 -7.81 -6.96 -1.92
C LEU A 15 -7.90 -5.60 -2.61
N PHE A 16 -8.55 -5.51 -3.77
CA PHE A 16 -8.66 -4.25 -4.51
C PHE A 16 -9.42 -3.18 -3.72
N PHE A 17 -10.58 -3.51 -3.16
CA PHE A 17 -11.37 -2.53 -2.44
C PHE A 17 -10.86 -2.22 -1.03
N ALA A 18 -10.11 -3.14 -0.41
CA ALA A 18 -9.40 -2.86 0.84
C ALA A 18 -8.38 -1.73 0.67
N LEU A 19 -7.82 -1.54 -0.53
CA LEU A 19 -6.93 -0.44 -0.88
C LEU A 19 -7.65 0.92 -1.05
N HIS A 20 -8.96 0.97 -0.79
CA HIS A 20 -9.81 2.16 -0.79
C HIS A 20 -9.85 2.94 -2.13
N PRO A 21 -10.23 2.29 -3.24
CA PRO A 21 -10.43 2.97 -4.53
C PRO A 21 -11.69 3.85 -4.49
N TYR A 22 -11.75 4.88 -5.33
CA TYR A 22 -12.83 5.87 -5.34
C TYR A 22 -14.26 5.33 -5.51
N PRO A 23 -14.52 4.19 -6.18
CA PRO A 23 -15.88 3.63 -6.21
C PRO A 23 -16.43 3.34 -4.80
N ARG A 24 -15.55 3.11 -3.82
CA ARG A 24 -15.92 2.94 -2.41
C ARG A 24 -16.49 4.22 -1.78
N TRP A 25 -16.13 5.40 -2.28
CA TRP A 25 -16.60 6.69 -1.71
C TRP A 25 -18.09 6.92 -1.90
N PHE A 26 -18.69 6.23 -2.88
CA PHE A 26 -20.14 6.30 -3.16
C PHE A 26 -20.94 5.20 -2.46
N MET A 27 -20.30 4.39 -1.63
CA MET A 27 -20.95 3.32 -0.87
C MET A 27 -20.93 3.66 0.63
N PRO A 28 -21.96 3.27 1.40
CA PRO A 28 -21.92 3.39 2.86
C PRO A 28 -20.73 2.63 3.43
N GLU A 29 -20.01 3.24 4.38
CA GLU A 29 -18.71 2.73 4.87
C GLU A 29 -18.80 1.29 5.44
N GLY A 30 -19.92 0.97 6.09
CA GLY A 30 -20.19 -0.36 6.66
C GLY A 30 -20.70 -1.41 5.66
N LEU A 31 -21.29 -1.00 4.53
CA LEU A 31 -21.88 -1.96 3.56
C LEU A 31 -20.80 -2.86 2.96
N PHE A 32 -19.66 -2.26 2.60
CA PHE A 32 -18.51 -2.99 2.09
C PHE A 32 -18.03 -4.07 3.06
N GLN A 33 -17.89 -3.72 4.34
CA GLN A 33 -17.40 -4.61 5.38
C GLN A 33 -18.32 -5.81 5.55
N ILE A 34 -19.64 -5.56 5.59
CA ILE A 34 -20.66 -6.59 5.74
C ILE A 34 -20.64 -7.54 4.54
N VAL A 35 -20.63 -6.99 3.31
CA VAL A 35 -20.64 -7.78 2.08
C VAL A 35 -19.41 -8.68 2.02
N PHE A 36 -18.21 -8.14 2.24
CA PHE A 36 -16.98 -8.95 2.16
C PHE A 36 -16.78 -9.88 3.34
N LEU A 37 -17.27 -9.55 4.53
CA LEU A 37 -17.30 -10.49 5.65
C LEU A 37 -18.20 -11.68 5.31
N PHE A 38 -19.39 -11.41 4.76
CA PHE A 38 -20.32 -12.46 4.35
C PHE A 38 -19.75 -13.34 3.23
N THR A 39 -19.27 -12.75 2.12
CA THR A 39 -18.74 -13.52 0.98
C THR A 39 -17.45 -14.27 1.34
N THR A 40 -16.59 -13.71 2.19
CA THR A 40 -15.39 -14.39 2.69
C THR A 40 -15.77 -15.55 3.62
N THR A 41 -16.76 -15.38 4.48
CA THR A 41 -17.26 -16.46 5.34
C THR A 41 -17.84 -17.61 4.52
N ILE A 42 -18.66 -17.32 3.49
CA ILE A 42 -19.13 -18.34 2.55
C ILE A 42 -17.95 -19.01 1.84
N SER A 43 -16.96 -18.24 1.38
CA SER A 43 -15.76 -18.78 0.74
C SER A 43 -15.01 -19.74 1.67
N SER A 44 -14.86 -19.40 2.95
CA SER A 44 -14.24 -20.24 3.98
C SER A 44 -15.00 -21.56 4.16
N ILE A 45 -16.34 -21.51 4.24
CA ILE A 45 -17.19 -22.70 4.37
C ILE A 45 -17.07 -23.59 3.12
N GLU A 46 -17.13 -23.00 1.93
CA GLU A 46 -16.99 -23.71 0.66
C GLU A 46 -15.61 -24.37 0.52
N LEU A 47 -14.55 -23.69 0.93
CA LEU A 47 -13.20 -24.25 0.95
C LEU A 47 -13.09 -25.43 1.89
N ARG A 48 -13.71 -25.35 3.07
CA ARG A 48 -13.68 -26.43 4.06
C ARG A 48 -14.46 -27.66 3.60
N ARG A 49 -15.66 -27.47 3.03
CA ARG A 49 -16.57 -28.57 2.69
C ARG A 49 -16.21 -29.24 1.35
N ASN A 50 -15.84 -28.44 0.35
CA ASN A 50 -15.88 -28.88 -1.04
C ASN A 50 -14.51 -28.92 -1.73
N ILE A 51 -13.45 -28.43 -1.09
CA ILE A 51 -12.11 -28.36 -1.67
C ILE A 51 -11.11 -29.04 -0.73
N ARG A 52 -10.56 -30.19 -1.15
CA ARG A 52 -9.52 -30.89 -0.39
C ARG A 52 -8.31 -29.97 -0.19
N LYS A 53 -7.89 -29.78 1.07
CA LYS A 53 -6.84 -28.81 1.45
C LYS A 53 -7.14 -27.36 0.98
N GLY A 54 -8.42 -26.99 0.87
CA GLY A 54 -8.84 -25.63 0.55
C GLY A 54 -8.47 -24.63 1.65
N LEU A 55 -8.55 -25.09 2.90
CA LEU A 55 -7.95 -24.44 4.06
C LEU A 55 -6.68 -25.18 4.48
N VAL A 56 -5.62 -24.44 4.81
CA VAL A 56 -4.33 -24.97 5.23
C VAL A 56 -3.98 -24.38 6.58
N VAL A 57 -3.71 -25.25 7.56
CA VAL A 57 -3.29 -24.89 8.91
C VAL A 57 -1.85 -25.38 9.07
N ASP A 58 -0.93 -24.45 9.29
CA ASP A 58 0.48 -24.73 9.56
C ASP A 58 1.00 -23.81 10.66
N LYS A 59 2.10 -24.19 11.35
CA LYS A 59 2.67 -23.42 12.48
C LYS A 59 2.92 -21.95 12.14
N TYR A 60 3.27 -21.66 10.88
CA TYR A 60 3.50 -20.28 10.45
C TYR A 60 2.18 -19.50 10.36
N ARG A 61 1.14 -20.08 9.75
CA ARG A 61 -0.20 -19.50 9.64
C ARG A 61 -0.84 -19.26 11.01
N ILE A 62 -0.66 -20.22 11.92
CA ILE A 62 -1.06 -20.07 13.33
C ILE A 62 -0.35 -18.87 13.97
N GLY A 63 0.96 -18.72 13.75
CA GLY A 63 1.71 -17.56 14.26
C GLY A 63 1.20 -16.21 13.74
N ILE A 64 0.85 -16.11 12.45
CA ILE A 64 0.21 -14.90 11.91
C ILE A 64 -1.16 -14.69 12.54
N CYS A 65 -1.96 -15.75 12.68
CA CYS A 65 -3.30 -15.67 13.28
C CYS A 65 -3.23 -15.16 14.72
N ILE A 66 -2.30 -15.67 15.53
CA ILE A 66 -2.07 -15.18 16.91
C ILE A 66 -1.74 -13.70 16.89
N ALA A 67 -0.77 -13.27 16.07
CA ALA A 67 -0.41 -11.85 15.97
C ALA A 67 -1.58 -10.97 15.48
N ALA A 68 -2.38 -11.47 14.54
CA ALA A 68 -3.55 -10.76 14.02
C ALA A 68 -4.70 -10.68 15.04
N VAL A 69 -4.89 -11.70 15.87
CA VAL A 69 -5.85 -11.69 16.99
C VAL A 69 -5.37 -10.72 18.08
N THR A 70 -4.09 -10.74 18.43
CA THR A 70 -3.52 -9.75 19.38
C THR A 70 -3.70 -8.33 18.86
N PHE A 71 -3.46 -8.10 17.56
CA PHE A 71 -3.74 -6.82 16.92
C PHE A 71 -5.22 -6.45 17.01
N LEU A 72 -6.13 -7.36 16.63
CA LEU A 72 -7.57 -7.14 16.70
C LEU A 72 -8.00 -6.72 18.11
N LEU A 73 -7.58 -7.48 19.13
CA LEU A 73 -7.93 -7.21 20.52
C LEU A 73 -7.42 -5.84 20.98
N PHE A 74 -6.15 -5.53 20.73
CA PHE A 74 -5.57 -4.26 21.18
C PHE A 74 -6.18 -3.04 20.45
N PHE A 75 -6.32 -3.11 19.12
CA PHE A 75 -6.65 -1.94 18.31
C PHE A 75 -8.15 -1.71 18.06
N THR A 76 -9.02 -2.70 18.32
CA THR A 76 -10.43 -2.60 17.91
C THR A 76 -11.43 -2.89 19.02
N THR A 77 -10.98 -3.36 20.19
CA THR A 77 -11.86 -3.75 21.30
C THR A 77 -11.70 -2.83 22.52
N PRO A 78 -12.77 -2.65 23.32
CA PRO A 78 -12.79 -1.80 24.53
C PRO A 78 -11.90 -2.31 25.67
N ILE A 79 -11.04 -3.30 25.41
CA ILE A 79 -9.99 -3.71 26.36
C ILE A 79 -9.00 -2.56 26.57
N VAL A 80 -8.71 -1.80 25.51
CA VAL A 80 -7.71 -0.72 25.54
C VAL A 80 -8.23 0.58 24.91
N HIS A 81 -9.02 0.49 23.84
CA HIS A 81 -9.52 1.65 23.08
C HIS A 81 -10.99 1.45 22.69
N ASP A 82 -11.68 2.52 22.27
CA ASP A 82 -13.10 2.41 21.89
C ASP A 82 -13.38 1.38 20.80
N PHE A 83 -14.55 0.76 20.89
CA PHE A 83 -14.94 -0.29 19.96
C PHE A 83 -15.16 0.27 18.56
N ARG A 84 -14.32 -0.17 17.61
CA ARG A 84 -14.39 0.26 16.21
C ARG A 84 -14.91 -0.88 15.34
N ILE A 85 -16.24 -1.01 15.25
CA ILE A 85 -16.92 -2.12 14.56
C ILE A 85 -16.42 -2.36 13.13
N GLY A 86 -16.12 -1.28 12.38
CA GLY A 86 -15.63 -1.40 11.02
C GLY A 86 -14.21 -1.98 10.92
N HIS A 87 -13.31 -1.55 11.80
CA HIS A 87 -11.95 -2.11 11.88
C HIS A 87 -12.00 -3.56 12.35
N PHE A 88 -12.84 -3.85 13.34
CA PHE A 88 -13.08 -5.20 13.85
C PHE A 88 -13.53 -6.15 12.73
N ALA A 89 -14.56 -5.77 11.96
CA ALA A 89 -15.05 -6.56 10.82
C ALA A 89 -13.98 -6.82 9.75
N TYR A 90 -13.17 -5.80 9.42
CA TYR A 90 -12.06 -5.93 8.48
C TYR A 90 -11.00 -6.92 8.94
N PHE A 91 -10.63 -6.90 10.22
CA PHE A 91 -9.64 -7.83 10.76
C PHE A 91 -10.21 -9.25 10.91
N LEU A 92 -11.50 -9.42 11.16
CA LEU A 92 -12.15 -10.74 11.07
C LEU A 92 -12.03 -11.34 9.67
N ILE A 93 -12.23 -10.54 8.62
CA ILE A 93 -11.98 -10.97 7.24
C ILE A 93 -10.52 -11.41 7.07
N PHE A 94 -9.58 -10.60 7.57
CA PHE A 94 -8.16 -10.91 7.47
C PHE A 94 -7.80 -12.25 8.15
N ILE A 95 -8.32 -12.49 9.35
CA ILE A 95 -8.09 -13.74 10.10
C ILE A 95 -8.58 -14.96 9.33
N GLN A 96 -9.73 -14.87 8.66
CA GLN A 96 -10.25 -15.97 7.85
C GLN A 96 -9.34 -16.30 6.67
N ILE A 97 -8.87 -15.30 5.93
CA ILE A 97 -8.10 -15.53 4.70
C ILE A 97 -6.67 -16.01 4.95
N ILE A 98 -6.11 -15.84 6.16
CA ILE A 98 -4.79 -16.39 6.54
C ILE A 98 -4.71 -17.89 6.21
N PHE A 99 -5.83 -18.60 6.37
CA PHE A 99 -5.92 -20.04 6.20
C PHE A 99 -6.25 -20.48 4.77
N PHE A 100 -6.46 -19.57 3.82
CA PHE A 100 -6.75 -19.95 2.43
C PHE A 100 -5.52 -20.57 1.75
N ASN A 101 -5.74 -21.56 0.88
CA ASN A 101 -4.64 -22.21 0.15
C ASN A 101 -3.86 -21.20 -0.72
N ASP A 102 -2.53 -21.37 -0.81
CA ASP A 102 -1.62 -20.48 -1.55
C ASP A 102 -2.06 -20.29 -3.02
N ILE A 103 -2.68 -21.31 -3.65
CA ILE A 103 -3.18 -21.22 -5.05
C ILE A 103 -4.28 -20.17 -5.22
N ILE A 104 -5.09 -19.93 -4.19
CA ILE A 104 -6.17 -18.95 -4.21
C ILE A 104 -5.55 -17.56 -4.24
N PHE A 105 -4.55 -17.30 -3.39
CA PHE A 105 -3.79 -16.05 -3.41
C PHE A 105 -3.09 -15.83 -4.74
N TYR A 106 -2.49 -16.86 -5.32
CA TYR A 106 -1.85 -16.77 -6.63
C TYR A 106 -2.84 -16.34 -7.74
N ASN A 107 -4.03 -16.96 -7.79
CA ASN A 107 -5.05 -16.60 -8.78
C ASN A 107 -5.68 -15.22 -8.50
N SER A 108 -5.88 -14.87 -7.23
CA SER A 108 -6.40 -13.57 -6.80
C SER A 108 -5.43 -12.46 -7.19
N TYR A 109 -4.13 -12.67 -6.98
CA TYR A 109 -3.08 -11.75 -7.40
C TYR A 109 -3.05 -11.56 -8.92
N LYS A 110 -3.22 -12.62 -9.72
CA LYS A 110 -3.32 -12.49 -11.19
C LYS A 110 -4.47 -11.58 -11.60
N PHE A 111 -5.62 -11.73 -10.95
CA PHE A 111 -6.79 -10.87 -11.18
C PHE A 111 -6.50 -9.41 -10.76
N LEU A 112 -5.99 -9.21 -9.55
CA LEU A 112 -5.61 -7.89 -9.04
C LEU A 112 -4.59 -7.18 -9.94
N LYS A 113 -3.55 -7.90 -10.38
CA LYS A 113 -2.55 -7.40 -11.33
C LYS A 113 -3.18 -6.96 -12.63
N LYS A 114 -4.11 -7.73 -13.18
CA LYS A 114 -4.83 -7.36 -14.40
C LYS A 114 -5.58 -6.03 -14.21
N LEU A 115 -6.25 -5.83 -13.07
CA LEU A 115 -6.91 -4.57 -12.75
C LEU A 115 -5.93 -3.40 -12.67
N PHE A 116 -4.81 -3.57 -11.94
CA PHE A 116 -3.79 -2.53 -11.83
C PHE A 116 -3.17 -2.16 -13.18
N ILE A 117 -2.97 -3.13 -14.08
CA ILE A 117 -2.50 -2.88 -15.44
C ILE A 117 -3.51 -2.04 -16.22
N ILE A 118 -4.79 -2.38 -16.17
CA ILE A 118 -5.85 -1.60 -16.84
C ILE A 118 -5.87 -0.16 -16.31
N ILE A 119 -5.90 0.02 -14.99
CA ILE A 119 -5.87 1.34 -14.35
C ILE A 119 -4.63 2.13 -14.77
N SER A 120 -3.47 1.47 -14.84
CA SER A 120 -2.20 2.08 -15.25
C SER A 120 -2.21 2.56 -16.70
N VAL A 121 -2.79 1.79 -17.62
CA VAL A 121 -2.95 2.21 -19.02
C VAL A 121 -3.80 3.48 -19.10
N PHE A 122 -4.97 3.48 -18.48
CA PHE A 122 -5.84 4.66 -18.48
C PHE A 122 -5.17 5.87 -17.81
N ALA A 123 -4.46 5.64 -16.71
CA ALA A 123 -3.72 6.67 -16.01
C ALA A 123 -2.63 7.34 -16.86
N ILE A 124 -1.84 6.54 -17.60
CA ILE A 124 -0.81 7.07 -18.49
C ILE A 124 -1.45 7.85 -19.66
N VAL A 125 -2.49 7.29 -20.29
CA VAL A 125 -3.21 7.98 -21.39
C VAL A 125 -3.75 9.32 -20.89
N PHE A 126 -4.41 9.32 -19.74
CA PHE A 126 -4.92 10.52 -19.11
C PHE A 126 -3.81 11.55 -18.85
N TRP A 127 -2.69 11.12 -18.28
CA TRP A 127 -1.56 11.99 -17.99
C TRP A 127 -0.97 12.63 -19.26
N VAL A 128 -0.82 11.86 -20.34
CA VAL A 128 -0.34 12.36 -21.64
C VAL A 128 -1.33 13.38 -22.23
N LEU A 129 -2.63 13.07 -22.24
CA LEU A 129 -3.65 13.98 -22.76
C LEU A 129 -3.69 15.31 -21.98
N ASN A 130 -3.57 15.24 -20.66
CA ASN A 130 -3.52 16.45 -19.83
C ASN A 130 -2.21 17.24 -20.06
N ALA A 131 -1.07 16.55 -20.23
CA ALA A 131 0.20 17.20 -20.57
C ALA A 131 0.15 17.92 -21.94
N MET A 132 -0.65 17.42 -22.88
CA MET A 132 -0.91 18.06 -24.17
C MET A 132 -1.96 19.18 -24.11
N GLY A 133 -2.56 19.45 -22.96
CA GLY A 133 -3.59 20.47 -22.79
C GLY A 133 -4.95 20.11 -23.40
N VAL A 134 -5.22 18.81 -23.64
CA VAL A 134 -6.51 18.36 -24.16
C VAL A 134 -7.59 18.55 -23.09
N PRO A 135 -8.70 19.25 -23.37
CA PRO A 135 -9.79 19.40 -22.41
C PRO A 135 -10.50 18.06 -22.21
N LEU A 136 -10.45 17.54 -20.98
CA LEU A 136 -11.07 16.27 -20.62
C LEU A 136 -12.34 16.50 -19.78
N ILE A 137 -13.40 15.77 -20.09
CA ILE A 137 -14.64 15.79 -19.31
C ILE A 137 -14.42 15.05 -17.99
N TYR A 138 -14.84 15.66 -16.89
CA TYR A 138 -14.72 15.08 -15.56
C TYR A 138 -15.98 15.24 -14.72
N TYR A 139 -16.13 14.32 -13.76
CA TYR A 139 -17.06 14.45 -12.65
C TYR A 139 -16.32 15.02 -11.43
N LYS A 140 -16.81 16.12 -10.86
CA LYS A 140 -16.25 16.75 -9.65
C LYS A 140 -16.85 16.10 -8.40
N CYS A 141 -16.00 15.65 -7.48
CA CYS A 141 -16.40 15.02 -6.22
C CYS A 141 -15.60 15.60 -5.05
N THR A 142 -16.30 15.95 -3.97
CA THR A 142 -15.69 16.38 -2.70
C THR A 142 -16.19 15.45 -1.59
N PRO A 143 -15.47 14.35 -1.29
CA PRO A 143 -15.94 13.37 -0.33
C PRO A 143 -15.85 13.92 1.11
N ALA A 144 -16.68 13.37 1.99
CA ALA A 144 -16.84 13.84 3.37
C ALA A 144 -15.51 13.88 4.17
N PHE A 145 -14.55 13.00 3.88
CA PHE A 145 -13.24 12.97 4.55
C PHE A 145 -12.27 14.10 4.13
N ARG A 146 -12.71 15.03 3.25
CA ARG A 146 -11.93 16.19 2.80
C ARG A 146 -12.60 17.53 3.14
N THR A 147 -13.68 17.54 3.91
CA THR A 147 -14.48 18.75 4.19
C THR A 147 -13.72 19.87 4.90
N GLU A 148 -12.64 19.56 5.61
CA GLU A 148 -11.79 20.56 6.27
C GLU A 148 -10.99 21.45 5.29
N SER A 149 -10.78 20.99 4.05
CA SER A 149 -10.09 21.77 3.01
C SER A 149 -11.10 22.20 1.94
N VAL A 150 -11.77 23.33 2.20
CA VAL A 150 -12.90 23.88 1.39
C VAL A 150 -12.57 24.00 -0.12
N LEU A 151 -11.30 24.08 -0.48
CA LEU A 151 -10.84 24.23 -1.87
C LEU A 151 -10.46 22.90 -2.53
N ASP A 152 -10.23 21.83 -1.77
CA ASP A 152 -9.76 20.56 -2.33
C ASP A 152 -10.92 19.78 -2.95
N ASN A 153 -10.73 19.30 -4.19
CA ASN A 153 -11.73 18.53 -4.93
C ASN A 153 -11.06 17.46 -5.79
N TYR A 154 -11.80 16.38 -6.05
CA TYR A 154 -11.39 15.35 -6.99
C TYR A 154 -12.08 15.53 -8.34
N ARG A 155 -11.31 15.39 -9.41
CA ARG A 155 -11.82 15.29 -10.78
C ARG A 155 -11.68 13.83 -11.23
N ILE A 156 -12.81 13.20 -11.55
CA ILE A 156 -12.90 11.79 -11.94
C ILE A 156 -13.14 11.71 -13.45
N TYR A 157 -12.24 11.01 -14.15
CA TYR A 157 -12.18 10.87 -15.61
C TYR A 157 -12.50 9.43 -16.05
N GLY A 158 -13.46 8.78 -15.37
CA GLY A 158 -13.71 7.35 -15.50
C GLY A 158 -12.81 6.54 -14.56
N PRO A 159 -11.96 5.61 -15.03
CA PRO A 159 -11.14 4.74 -14.18
C PRO A 159 -9.89 5.44 -13.60
N VAL A 160 -9.81 6.77 -13.70
CA VAL A 160 -8.70 7.59 -13.20
C VAL A 160 -9.28 8.82 -12.53
N LEU A 161 -8.63 9.27 -11.48
CA LEU A 161 -8.94 10.50 -10.80
C LEU A 161 -7.68 11.31 -10.53
N SER A 162 -7.91 12.59 -10.25
CA SER A 162 -6.89 13.52 -9.82
C SER A 162 -7.39 14.46 -8.76
N LEU A 163 -6.46 14.92 -7.95
CA LEU A 163 -6.72 15.77 -6.79
C LEU A 163 -6.30 17.22 -7.10
N TYR A 164 -7.24 18.15 -6.92
CA TYR A 164 -7.11 19.58 -7.21
C TYR A 164 -7.37 20.42 -5.97
N ARG A 165 -6.71 21.58 -5.91
CA ARG A 165 -7.03 22.68 -4.99
C ARG A 165 -7.50 23.87 -5.82
N GLY A 166 -8.79 24.18 -5.74
CA GLY A 166 -9.44 25.10 -6.68
C GLY A 166 -9.30 24.59 -8.11
N ASN A 167 -8.59 25.35 -8.95
CA ASN A 167 -8.34 25.03 -10.36
C ASN A 167 -6.96 24.43 -10.63
N MET A 168 -6.08 24.37 -9.64
CA MET A 168 -4.70 23.87 -9.79
C MET A 168 -4.58 22.44 -9.24
N PRO A 169 -3.78 21.56 -9.87
CA PRO A 169 -3.50 20.23 -9.33
C PRO A 169 -2.73 20.35 -8.00
N ILE A 170 -3.04 19.48 -7.04
CA ILE A 170 -2.35 19.49 -5.75
C ILE A 170 -0.88 19.09 -5.93
N GLY A 171 0.00 20.00 -5.52
CA GLY A 171 1.45 19.85 -5.60
C GLY A 171 2.13 20.79 -6.60
N GLY A 172 1.39 21.69 -7.26
CA GLY A 172 1.94 22.66 -8.23
C GLY A 172 2.35 21.98 -9.54
N GLY A 173 2.22 22.68 -10.67
CA GLY A 173 2.70 22.17 -11.97
C GLY A 173 1.89 21.04 -12.60
N ILE A 174 2.57 19.96 -13.00
CA ILE A 174 1.96 18.84 -13.75
C ILE A 174 1.16 17.94 -12.82
N GLU A 175 -0.02 17.53 -13.28
CA GLU A 175 -0.90 16.63 -12.56
C GLU A 175 -0.25 15.26 -12.30
N ARG A 176 -0.44 14.77 -11.07
CA ARG A 176 0.13 13.50 -10.63
C ARG A 176 -0.87 12.38 -10.79
N ILE A 177 -0.40 11.24 -11.25
CA ILE A 177 -1.25 10.07 -11.42
C ILE A 177 -1.68 9.51 -10.05
N CYS A 178 -2.99 9.47 -9.80
CA CYS A 178 -3.57 8.79 -8.64
C CYS A 178 -4.23 7.45 -8.98
N GLY A 179 -4.40 7.13 -10.28
CA GLY A 179 -5.20 5.99 -10.70
C GLY A 179 -6.62 6.11 -10.14
N VAL A 180 -7.10 5.07 -9.44
CA VAL A 180 -8.40 5.09 -8.77
C VAL A 180 -8.33 5.49 -7.28
N PHE A 181 -7.17 5.90 -6.78
CA PHE A 181 -6.94 6.09 -5.34
C PHE A 181 -6.94 7.57 -4.95
N ALA A 182 -7.19 7.84 -3.67
CA ALA A 182 -7.31 9.22 -3.15
C ALA A 182 -6.03 10.05 -3.30
N GLU A 183 -4.87 9.40 -3.29
CA GLU A 183 -3.59 10.11 -3.35
C GLU A 183 -2.59 9.41 -4.28
N PRO A 184 -1.75 10.17 -5.01
CA PRO A 184 -0.67 9.59 -5.80
C PRO A 184 0.29 8.76 -4.94
N GLY A 185 0.45 9.16 -3.66
CA GLY A 185 1.25 8.45 -2.68
C GLY A 185 0.76 7.02 -2.42
N HIS A 186 -0.55 6.83 -2.29
CA HIS A 186 -1.17 5.51 -2.11
C HIS A 186 -0.96 4.64 -3.34
N PHE A 187 -1.27 5.18 -4.52
CA PHE A 187 -1.14 4.42 -5.75
C PHE A 187 0.31 3.98 -5.99
N GLY A 188 1.27 4.87 -5.72
CA GLY A 188 2.69 4.55 -5.75
C GLY A 188 3.07 3.41 -4.80
N ILE A 189 2.62 3.43 -3.55
CA ILE A 189 2.87 2.32 -2.59
C ILE A 189 2.30 1.00 -3.11
N TYR A 190 1.07 1.02 -3.61
CA TYR A 190 0.41 -0.19 -4.10
C TYR A 190 1.11 -0.77 -5.34
N ILE A 191 1.52 0.08 -6.28
CA ILE A 191 2.37 -0.33 -7.41
C ILE A 191 3.70 -0.91 -6.91
N GLY A 192 4.35 -0.26 -5.95
CA GLY A 192 5.60 -0.73 -5.35
C GLY A 192 5.46 -2.13 -4.73
N LEU A 193 4.38 -2.37 -3.99
CA LEU A 193 4.03 -3.69 -3.45
C LEU A 193 3.76 -4.72 -4.56
N MET A 194 3.03 -4.34 -5.62
CA MET A 194 2.79 -5.22 -6.77
C MET A 194 4.09 -5.64 -7.47
N LEU A 195 5.05 -4.72 -7.61
CA LEU A 195 6.40 -5.00 -8.13
C LEU A 195 7.20 -5.88 -7.17
N ALA A 196 7.09 -5.66 -5.86
CA ALA A 196 7.74 -6.49 -4.85
C ALA A 196 7.23 -7.94 -4.86
N ILE A 197 5.92 -8.17 -5.07
CA ILE A 197 5.34 -9.51 -5.25
C ILE A 197 5.98 -10.25 -6.44
N GLU A 198 6.35 -9.51 -7.49
CA GLU A 198 7.07 -10.02 -8.67
C GLU A 198 8.59 -9.99 -8.51
N LYS A 199 9.10 -9.70 -7.30
CA LYS A 199 10.53 -9.57 -7.01
C LYS A 199 11.23 -8.61 -7.99
N PHE A 200 10.55 -7.54 -8.39
CA PHE A 200 11.00 -6.54 -9.36
C PHE A 200 11.50 -7.18 -10.67
N ASN A 201 10.80 -8.22 -11.15
CA ASN A 201 11.10 -8.89 -12.40
C ASN A 201 10.62 -8.04 -13.59
N PHE A 202 11.52 -7.37 -14.30
CA PHE A 202 11.16 -6.49 -15.42
C PHE A 202 11.24 -7.19 -16.78
N TYR A 203 11.55 -8.49 -16.84
CA TYR A 203 11.38 -9.30 -18.05
C TYR A 203 9.92 -9.31 -18.52
N GLU A 204 8.97 -9.27 -17.58
CA GLU A 204 7.54 -9.14 -17.87
C GLU A 204 7.18 -7.68 -18.21
N LYS A 205 6.78 -7.42 -19.46
CA LYS A 205 6.40 -6.08 -19.95
C LYS A 205 5.33 -5.39 -19.10
N ARG A 206 4.44 -6.15 -18.47
CA ARG A 206 3.42 -5.64 -17.55
C ARG A 206 4.04 -4.98 -16.31
N ASN A 207 5.13 -5.51 -15.78
CA ASN A 207 5.82 -4.92 -14.63
C ASN A 207 6.57 -3.63 -15.03
N LEU A 208 7.03 -3.54 -16.28
CA LEU A 208 7.61 -2.29 -16.81
C LEU A 208 6.55 -1.18 -16.91
N LEU A 209 5.33 -1.50 -17.37
CA LEU A 209 4.22 -0.54 -17.37
C LEU A 209 3.91 -0.02 -15.95
N LEU A 210 3.85 -0.93 -14.98
CA LEU A 210 3.65 -0.57 -13.56
C LEU A 210 4.80 0.31 -13.06
N LEU A 211 6.05 0.03 -13.46
CA LEU A 211 7.20 0.86 -13.10
C LEU A 211 7.05 2.30 -13.60
N ILE A 212 6.75 2.47 -14.90
CA ILE A 212 6.53 3.79 -15.52
C ILE A 212 5.40 4.53 -14.79
N THR A 213 4.28 3.85 -14.57
CA THR A 213 3.13 4.42 -13.86
C THR A 213 3.52 4.86 -12.44
N GLY A 214 4.29 4.04 -11.73
CA GLY A 214 4.81 4.36 -10.41
C GLY A 214 5.67 5.62 -10.40
N PHE A 215 6.54 5.81 -11.39
CA PHE A 215 7.34 7.03 -11.51
C PHE A 215 6.49 8.28 -11.73
N LEU A 216 5.45 8.18 -12.56
CA LEU A 216 4.51 9.26 -12.85
C LEU A 216 3.56 9.61 -11.69
N THR A 217 3.55 8.82 -10.61
CA THR A 217 2.87 9.23 -9.36
C THR A 217 3.64 10.33 -8.61
N PHE A 218 4.93 10.53 -8.92
CA PHE A 218 5.83 11.44 -8.21
C PHE A 218 5.78 11.24 -6.67
N SER A 219 5.70 9.97 -6.24
CA SER A 219 5.58 9.57 -4.85
C SER A 219 6.93 9.25 -4.24
N THR A 220 7.31 9.97 -3.18
CA THR A 220 8.52 9.68 -2.41
C THR A 220 8.50 8.28 -1.81
N ALA A 221 7.33 7.79 -1.40
CA ALA A 221 7.19 6.43 -0.88
C ALA A 221 7.43 5.38 -1.98
N PHE A 222 6.96 5.62 -3.21
CA PHE A 222 7.26 4.73 -4.34
C PHE A 222 8.75 4.69 -4.64
N TYR A 223 9.43 5.84 -4.68
CA TYR A 223 10.87 5.90 -4.92
C TYR A 223 11.65 5.16 -3.83
N GLY A 224 11.27 5.29 -2.56
CA GLY A 224 11.85 4.51 -1.48
C GLY A 224 11.68 3.00 -1.65
N ILE A 225 10.46 2.54 -1.96
CA ILE A 225 10.17 1.11 -2.24
C ILE A 225 10.98 0.62 -3.46
N PHE A 226 11.12 1.45 -4.48
CA PHE A 226 11.90 1.15 -5.66
C PHE A 226 13.39 0.99 -5.35
N CYS A 227 13.98 1.90 -4.58
CA CYS A 227 15.36 1.80 -4.10
C CYS A 227 15.58 0.51 -3.31
N LEU A 228 14.66 0.13 -2.43
CA LEU A 228 14.71 -1.16 -1.72
C LEU A 228 14.65 -2.35 -2.69
N GLY A 229 13.85 -2.27 -3.75
CA GLY A 229 13.78 -3.27 -4.81
C GLY A 229 15.09 -3.42 -5.59
N VAL A 230 15.73 -2.30 -5.95
CA VAL A 230 17.05 -2.28 -6.58
C VAL A 230 18.11 -2.88 -5.66
N LEU A 231 18.13 -2.46 -4.40
CA LEU A 231 19.05 -3.00 -3.38
C LEU A 231 18.86 -4.52 -3.22
N TYR A 232 17.62 -4.99 -3.15
CA TYR A 232 17.32 -6.42 -3.13
C TYR A 232 17.90 -7.17 -4.34
N LYS A 233 17.77 -6.62 -5.56
CA LYS A 233 18.36 -7.22 -6.77
C LYS A 233 19.88 -7.27 -6.70
N LEU A 234 20.53 -6.18 -6.29
CA LEU A 234 21.98 -6.11 -6.13
C LEU A 234 22.48 -7.14 -5.10
N LEU A 235 21.86 -7.18 -3.92
CA LEU A 235 22.22 -8.13 -2.86
C LEU A 235 21.94 -9.59 -3.25
N LYS A 236 20.95 -9.83 -4.11
CA LYS A 236 20.60 -11.19 -4.57
C LYS A 236 21.55 -11.70 -5.66
N TYR A 237 21.81 -10.89 -6.69
CA TYR A 237 22.52 -11.34 -7.90
C TYR A 237 23.99 -10.93 -7.94
N LYS A 238 24.43 -9.95 -7.12
CA LYS A 238 25.80 -9.42 -7.06
C LYS A 238 26.39 -8.95 -8.40
N ARG A 239 25.54 -8.71 -9.41
CA ARG A 239 25.91 -8.23 -10.75
C ARG A 239 24.84 -7.30 -11.29
N ILE A 240 25.23 -6.42 -12.22
CA ILE A 240 24.28 -5.60 -12.97
C ILE A 240 23.49 -6.54 -13.88
N THR A 241 22.19 -6.69 -13.60
CA THR A 241 21.27 -7.50 -14.40
C THR A 241 20.56 -6.64 -15.45
N THR A 242 19.96 -7.27 -16.46
CA THR A 242 19.13 -6.57 -17.46
C THR A 242 17.97 -5.81 -16.81
N ASP A 243 17.46 -6.28 -15.67
CA ASP A 243 16.47 -5.56 -14.85
C ASP A 243 17.03 -4.21 -14.37
N ILE A 244 18.28 -4.16 -13.90
CA ILE A 244 18.95 -2.93 -13.45
C ILE A 244 19.18 -1.99 -14.64
N ILE A 245 19.54 -2.52 -15.81
CA ILE A 245 19.67 -1.70 -17.03
C ILE A 245 18.32 -1.07 -17.41
N ARG A 246 17.23 -1.84 -17.37
CA ARG A 246 15.86 -1.32 -17.65
C ARG A 246 15.44 -0.26 -16.64
N ILE A 247 15.79 -0.44 -15.37
CA ILE A 247 15.61 0.55 -14.30
C ILE A 247 16.33 1.85 -14.66
N VAL A 248 17.61 1.78 -14.99
CA VAL A 248 18.43 2.94 -15.36
C VAL A 248 17.86 3.61 -16.61
N ALA A 249 17.43 2.83 -17.61
CA ALA A 249 16.80 3.36 -18.82
C ALA A 249 15.49 4.10 -18.53
N VAL A 250 14.63 3.58 -17.63
CA VAL A 250 13.40 4.27 -17.22
C VAL A 250 13.72 5.54 -16.44
N LEU A 251 14.70 5.51 -15.53
CA LEU A 251 15.16 6.71 -14.82
C LEU A 251 15.70 7.76 -15.78
N PHE A 252 16.52 7.35 -16.74
CA PHE A 252 17.09 8.22 -17.78
C PHE A 252 16.01 8.82 -18.68
N PHE A 253 15.07 8.00 -19.17
CA PHE A 253 13.97 8.49 -20.01
C PHE A 253 13.05 9.41 -19.23
N THR A 254 12.77 9.08 -17.96
CA THR A 254 12.02 9.96 -17.07
C THR A 254 12.78 11.27 -16.93
N ALA A 255 14.07 11.26 -16.58
CA ALA A 255 14.91 12.45 -16.47
C ALA A 255 14.94 13.29 -17.76
N ILE A 256 15.01 12.68 -18.94
CA ILE A 256 14.91 13.40 -20.23
C ILE A 256 13.55 14.05 -20.37
N THR A 257 12.45 13.31 -20.18
CA THR A 257 11.10 13.87 -20.22
C THR A 257 10.98 15.05 -19.24
N LEU A 258 11.60 14.94 -18.05
CA LEU A 258 11.62 15.99 -17.04
C LEU A 258 12.36 17.26 -17.47
N LEU A 259 13.45 17.13 -18.26
CA LEU A 259 14.18 18.30 -18.79
C LEU A 259 13.34 19.11 -19.78
N PHE A 260 12.38 18.49 -20.48
CA PHE A 260 11.48 19.18 -21.42
C PHE A 260 10.32 19.93 -20.74
N PHE A 261 10.05 19.69 -19.44
CA PHE A 261 8.95 20.32 -18.68
C PHE A 261 9.43 21.24 -17.55
N SER A 262 10.63 21.82 -17.68
CA SER A 262 11.46 22.43 -16.62
C SER A 262 10.70 23.25 -15.58
N ASP A 263 9.88 24.22 -15.99
CA ASP A 263 9.39 25.23 -15.06
C ASP A 263 8.25 24.70 -14.17
N ARG A 264 7.30 23.98 -14.77
CA ARG A 264 6.20 23.33 -14.04
C ARG A 264 6.69 22.17 -13.18
N PHE A 265 7.78 21.52 -13.58
CA PHE A 265 8.31 20.36 -12.86
C PHE A 265 9.17 20.76 -11.65
N VAL A 266 9.99 21.81 -11.78
CA VAL A 266 10.72 22.39 -10.64
C VAL A 266 9.72 22.74 -9.56
N GLU A 267 8.60 23.42 -9.85
CA GLU A 267 7.56 23.67 -8.85
C GLU A 267 7.02 22.37 -8.19
N THR A 268 6.76 21.31 -8.95
CA THR A 268 6.21 20.04 -8.40
C THR A 268 7.16 19.27 -7.47
N ILE A 269 8.47 19.33 -7.71
CA ILE A 269 9.51 18.61 -6.94
C ILE A 269 10.25 19.53 -5.97
N TYR A 270 10.72 20.69 -6.44
CA TYR A 270 11.45 21.70 -5.67
C TYR A 270 10.57 22.33 -4.59
N GLY A 271 9.29 22.62 -4.89
CA GLY A 271 8.34 23.11 -3.87
C GLY A 271 8.07 22.12 -2.73
N ARG A 272 8.40 20.82 -2.90
CA ARG A 272 8.28 19.80 -1.85
C ARG A 272 9.58 19.42 -1.14
N VAL A 273 10.72 19.58 -1.81
CA VAL A 273 12.04 19.18 -1.27
C VAL A 273 12.83 20.39 -0.76
N VAL A 274 12.54 21.60 -1.28
CA VAL A 274 13.38 22.78 -1.09
C VAL A 274 12.66 23.99 -0.48
N GLU A 275 11.38 24.25 -0.76
CA GLU A 275 10.67 25.40 -0.16
C GLU A 275 10.37 25.26 1.34
N ASN A 276 10.38 24.04 1.89
CA ASN A 276 10.31 23.80 3.34
C ASN A 276 11.71 23.63 3.97
N LYS A 277 12.79 24.15 3.36
CA LYS A 277 14.09 24.15 4.03
C LYS A 277 14.08 25.20 5.14
N ARG A 278 13.94 24.73 6.37
CA ARG A 278 14.77 25.29 7.45
C ARG A 278 16.22 25.08 7.07
N GLU A 279 17.02 26.12 7.27
CA GLU A 279 18.45 26.10 7.05
C GLU A 279 19.07 24.92 7.80
N GLU A 280 20.00 24.23 7.13
CA GLU A 280 20.78 23.07 7.61
C GLU A 280 20.01 21.75 7.82
N VAL A 281 19.83 21.00 6.73
CA VAL A 281 19.46 19.57 6.78
C VAL A 281 20.74 18.76 6.99
N SER A 282 20.92 18.16 8.17
CA SER A 282 22.11 17.34 8.49
C SER A 282 21.82 15.83 8.59
N GLY A 283 20.54 15.41 8.66
CA GLY A 283 20.16 13.99 8.80
C GLY A 283 18.88 13.53 8.09
N VAL A 284 18.69 12.20 8.04
CA VAL A 284 17.48 11.53 7.49
C VAL A 284 16.21 11.85 8.30
N VAL A 285 16.37 12.19 9.58
CA VAL A 285 15.27 12.57 10.49
C VAL A 285 14.74 13.96 10.14
N ASP A 286 15.61 14.92 9.83
CA ASP A 286 15.24 16.30 9.45
C ASP A 286 14.40 16.34 8.16
N LEU A 287 14.64 15.42 7.22
CA LEU A 287 13.83 15.26 6.01
C LEU A 287 12.40 14.78 6.28
N LEU A 288 12.18 14.07 7.39
CA LEU A 288 10.84 13.62 7.84
C LEU A 288 10.14 14.72 8.65
N ASP A 289 10.90 15.51 9.39
CA ASP A 289 10.39 16.57 10.28
C ASP A 289 9.92 17.80 9.52
N ASN A 290 10.49 18.11 8.35
CA ASN A 290 10.02 19.16 7.43
C ASN A 290 8.59 18.96 6.86
N ARG A 291 7.92 17.85 7.21
CA ARG A 291 6.52 17.53 6.82
C ARG A 291 5.54 17.59 7.99
N VAL A 292 6.03 17.86 9.20
CA VAL A 292 5.26 17.85 10.43
C VAL A 292 5.30 19.25 11.02
N PRO A 293 4.15 19.88 11.35
CA PRO A 293 4.16 21.15 12.07
C PRO A 293 4.94 21.03 13.39
N ASP A 294 5.73 22.02 13.77
CA ASP A 294 6.50 22.00 15.03
C ASP A 294 5.63 21.71 16.25
N SER A 295 4.40 22.20 16.24
CA SER A 295 3.42 21.94 17.30
C SER A 295 3.17 20.44 17.50
N HIS A 296 3.22 19.63 16.45
CA HIS A 296 3.09 18.18 16.55
C HIS A 296 4.38 17.52 17.10
N ILE A 297 5.56 18.10 16.82
CA ILE A 297 6.83 17.60 17.35
C ILE A 297 6.87 17.85 18.87
N THR A 298 6.61 19.09 19.30
CA THR A 298 6.59 19.46 20.72
C THR A 298 5.53 18.68 21.50
N LYS A 299 4.31 18.50 20.94
CA LYS A 299 3.28 17.65 21.55
C LYS A 299 3.74 16.20 21.69
N PHE A 300 4.38 15.64 20.67
CA PHE A 300 4.90 14.28 20.73
C PHE A 300 5.98 14.12 21.79
N GLU A 301 6.88 15.10 21.94
CA GLU A 301 7.89 15.12 23.00
C GLU A 301 7.25 15.19 24.38
N SER A 302 6.22 16.00 24.59
CA SER A 302 5.50 16.00 25.87
C SER A 302 4.79 14.66 26.13
N PHE A 303 4.25 14.03 25.09
CA PHE A 303 3.55 12.76 25.19
C PHE A 303 4.48 11.59 25.53
N ILE A 304 5.68 11.53 24.94
CA ILE A 304 6.57 10.38 25.16
C ILE A 304 7.08 10.30 26.61
N HIS A 305 7.06 11.43 27.32
CA HIS A 305 7.39 11.53 28.74
C HIS A 305 6.17 11.37 29.66
N SER A 306 4.96 11.23 29.12
CA SER A 306 3.75 11.02 29.91
C SER A 306 3.54 9.53 30.24
N HIS A 307 2.64 9.27 31.20
CA HIS A 307 2.24 7.91 31.56
C HIS A 307 1.50 7.19 30.41
N ASP A 308 0.90 7.95 29.49
CA ASP A 308 0.12 7.43 28.37
C ASP A 308 1.00 6.93 27.22
N ALA A 309 2.31 7.18 27.24
CA ALA A 309 3.25 6.75 26.20
C ALA A 309 3.23 5.23 25.93
N LEU A 310 2.91 4.43 26.96
CA LEU A 310 2.88 2.96 26.84
C LEU A 310 1.70 2.46 26.01
N VAL A 311 0.51 3.03 26.23
CA VAL A 311 -0.78 2.53 25.70
C VAL A 311 -1.36 3.43 24.62
N GLY A 312 -1.00 4.70 24.60
CA GLY A 312 -1.49 5.71 23.66
C GLY A 312 -2.81 6.33 24.09
N LEU A 313 -3.17 7.42 23.40
CA LEU A 313 -4.35 8.24 23.72
C LEU A 313 -5.63 7.78 23.00
N GLY A 314 -5.57 6.71 22.20
CA GLY A 314 -6.71 6.19 21.45
C GLY A 314 -7.03 6.96 20.16
N TYR A 315 -8.12 6.58 19.50
CA TYR A 315 -8.51 7.12 18.20
C TYR A 315 -9.14 8.51 18.26
N ASP A 316 -9.76 8.85 19.39
CA ASP A 316 -10.62 10.04 19.54
C ASP A 316 -9.82 11.30 19.89
N ASN A 317 -8.51 11.15 20.10
CA ASN A 317 -7.60 12.27 20.30
C ASN A 317 -7.07 12.77 18.95
N ASP A 318 -7.77 13.75 18.36
CA ASP A 318 -7.41 14.37 17.08
C ASP A 318 -6.37 15.49 17.20
N GLU A 319 -5.82 15.72 18.39
CA GLU A 319 -4.86 16.81 18.62
C GLU A 319 -3.54 16.68 17.85
N MET A 320 -3.24 15.47 17.37
CA MET A 320 -2.08 15.18 16.52
C MET A 320 -2.50 14.25 15.38
N VAL A 321 -2.85 14.83 14.23
CA VAL A 321 -3.11 14.10 12.98
C VAL A 321 -1.77 13.78 12.29
N GLY A 322 -0.91 13.04 12.98
CA GLY A 322 0.36 12.57 12.44
C GLY A 322 0.14 11.44 11.43
N THR A 323 0.53 11.63 10.17
CA THR A 323 0.46 10.57 9.14
C THR A 323 1.66 9.60 9.19
N ASN A 324 2.69 9.93 9.96
CA ASN A 324 3.93 9.18 10.12
C ASN A 324 3.91 8.26 11.36
N TRP A 325 5.04 7.60 11.63
CA TRP A 325 5.20 6.68 12.76
C TRP A 325 4.83 7.30 14.13
N ARG A 326 5.07 8.60 14.31
CA ARG A 326 4.72 9.32 15.56
C ARG A 326 3.22 9.26 15.82
N GLY A 327 2.39 9.32 14.77
CA GLY A 327 0.94 9.17 14.89
C GLY A 327 0.52 7.79 15.40
N VAL A 328 1.28 6.73 15.10
CA VAL A 328 1.01 5.39 15.68
C VAL A 328 1.34 5.38 17.16
N VAL A 329 2.53 5.86 17.52
CA VAL A 329 3.00 5.86 18.91
C VAL A 329 2.11 6.77 19.77
N TYR A 330 1.68 7.90 19.24
CA TYR A 330 0.76 8.82 19.94
C TYR A 330 -0.61 8.18 20.20
N ARG A 331 -1.19 7.50 19.20
CA ARG A 331 -2.53 6.90 19.31
C ARG A 331 -2.55 5.57 20.07
N PHE A 332 -1.53 4.74 19.90
CA PHE A 332 -1.51 3.34 20.36
C PHE A 332 -0.34 2.98 21.25
N GLY A 333 0.50 3.96 21.60
CA GLY A 333 1.64 3.78 22.47
C GLY A 333 2.73 2.91 21.88
N ILE A 334 3.72 2.64 22.73
CA ILE A 334 4.83 1.72 22.43
C ILE A 334 4.28 0.29 22.26
N ILE A 335 3.33 -0.14 23.08
CA ILE A 335 2.77 -1.50 23.04
C ILE A 335 2.06 -1.76 21.72
N GLY A 336 1.17 -0.87 21.28
CA GLY A 336 0.49 -1.01 19.99
C GLY A 336 1.47 -1.02 18.82
N THR A 337 2.51 -0.18 18.88
CA THR A 337 3.58 -0.18 17.87
C THR A 337 4.31 -1.52 17.80
N VAL A 338 4.65 -2.12 18.95
CA VAL A 338 5.26 -3.45 19.00
C VAL A 338 4.33 -4.52 18.44
N ILE A 339 3.04 -4.52 18.78
CA ILE A 339 2.06 -5.47 18.24
C ILE A 339 1.96 -5.37 16.71
N MET A 340 1.91 -4.14 16.18
CA MET A 340 1.94 -3.89 14.74
C MET A 340 3.19 -4.47 14.08
N LEU A 341 4.38 -4.21 14.65
CA LEU A 341 5.64 -4.75 14.16
C LEU A 341 5.66 -6.28 14.21
N LEU A 342 5.18 -6.89 15.30
CA LEU A 342 5.06 -8.33 15.43
C LEU A 342 4.19 -8.93 14.32
N LEU A 343 3.07 -8.29 13.98
CA LEU A 343 2.24 -8.73 12.86
C LEU A 343 3.00 -8.65 11.52
N ILE A 344 3.69 -7.54 11.24
CA ILE A 344 4.53 -7.39 10.03
C ILE A 344 5.57 -8.50 9.95
N PHE A 345 6.36 -8.71 11.00
CA PHE A 345 7.42 -9.71 11.01
C PHE A 345 6.88 -11.14 10.98
N SER A 346 5.72 -11.40 11.60
CA SER A 346 5.07 -12.71 11.57
C SER A 346 4.70 -13.14 10.14
N ILE A 347 4.37 -12.17 9.26
CA ILE A 347 4.08 -12.36 7.84
C ILE A 347 5.40 -12.40 7.05
N ALA A 348 6.29 -11.43 7.23
CA ALA A 348 7.49 -11.30 6.41
C ALA A 348 8.50 -12.45 6.58
N ARG A 349 8.46 -13.18 7.70
CA ARG A 349 9.44 -14.25 8.02
C ARG A 349 9.44 -15.46 7.08
N LYS A 350 8.38 -15.71 6.30
CA LYS A 350 8.31 -16.91 5.43
C LYS A 350 8.67 -16.58 4.00
N GLY A 351 9.81 -17.12 3.58
CA GLY A 351 10.45 -16.93 2.28
C GLY A 351 11.97 -16.99 2.45
N SER A 352 12.73 -16.70 1.39
CA SER A 352 14.18 -16.47 1.55
C SER A 352 14.41 -15.27 2.47
N MET A 353 15.40 -15.33 3.37
CA MET A 353 15.74 -14.26 4.32
C MET A 353 15.79 -12.87 3.64
N LYS A 354 16.44 -12.78 2.46
CA LYS A 354 16.55 -11.54 1.66
C LYS A 354 15.19 -10.97 1.23
N TYR A 355 14.25 -11.85 0.88
CA TYR A 355 12.91 -11.44 0.44
C TYR A 355 12.03 -11.05 1.63
N GLY A 356 12.13 -11.77 2.75
CA GLY A 356 11.47 -11.37 3.99
C GLY A 356 11.94 -9.99 4.46
N PHE A 357 13.25 -9.74 4.40
CA PHE A 357 13.82 -8.43 4.71
C PHE A 357 13.28 -7.32 3.79
N LEU A 358 13.18 -7.58 2.47
CA LEU A 358 12.58 -6.62 1.53
C LEU A 358 11.13 -6.27 1.93
N LEU A 359 10.31 -7.28 2.21
CA LEU A 359 8.90 -7.06 2.58
C LEU A 359 8.77 -6.30 3.91
N ALA A 360 9.60 -6.65 4.91
CA ALA A 360 9.64 -5.93 6.18
C ALA A 360 10.11 -4.48 6.00
N ALA A 361 11.17 -4.24 5.22
CA ALA A 361 11.68 -2.90 4.95
C ALA A 361 10.64 -2.02 4.22
N ILE A 362 9.90 -2.58 3.26
CA ILE A 362 8.78 -1.87 2.61
C ILE A 362 7.69 -1.52 3.62
N ALA A 363 7.30 -2.47 4.47
CA ALA A 363 6.27 -2.24 5.50
C ALA A 363 6.70 -1.17 6.52
N LEU A 364 7.97 -1.20 6.95
CA LEU A 364 8.55 -0.18 7.84
C LEU A 364 8.60 1.19 7.18
N LEU A 365 8.92 1.26 5.88
CA LEU A 365 8.87 2.51 5.12
C LEU A 365 7.44 3.08 5.06
N ILE A 366 6.44 2.21 4.89
CA ILE A 366 5.02 2.62 4.95
C ILE A 366 4.66 3.11 6.35
N VAL A 367 5.10 2.44 7.42
CA VAL A 367 4.89 2.91 8.81
C VAL A 367 5.56 4.27 9.03
N ALA A 368 6.78 4.47 8.53
CA ALA A 368 7.50 5.72 8.69
C ALA A 368 6.80 6.90 7.99
N HIS A 369 6.17 6.66 6.83
CA HIS A 369 5.64 7.74 5.98
C HIS A 369 4.12 7.91 6.05
N ARG A 370 3.38 6.80 6.18
CA ARG A 370 1.91 6.69 6.01
C ARG A 370 1.35 5.60 6.92
N ALA A 371 1.61 5.74 8.20
CA ALA A 371 1.35 4.71 9.19
C ALA A 371 -0.13 4.34 9.31
N TYR A 372 -1.03 5.28 9.05
CA TYR A 372 -2.47 5.04 9.06
C TYR A 372 -2.94 3.98 8.06
N LEU A 373 -2.17 3.72 6.98
CA LEU A 373 -2.47 2.60 6.06
C LEU A 373 -2.38 1.23 6.74
N MET A 374 -1.67 1.15 7.86
CA MET A 374 -1.47 -0.04 8.68
C MET A 374 -2.56 -0.25 9.73
N PHE A 375 -3.46 0.74 9.91
CA PHE A 375 -4.62 0.60 10.82
C PHE A 375 -5.69 -0.29 10.20
N SER A 376 -5.75 -0.34 8.87
CA SER A 376 -6.55 -1.30 8.12
C SER A 376 -5.70 -2.52 7.73
N PRO A 377 -6.32 -3.70 7.51
CA PRO A 377 -5.54 -4.87 7.13
C PRO A 377 -5.06 -4.88 5.68
N ALA A 378 -5.32 -3.83 4.88
CA ALA A 378 -5.01 -3.80 3.45
C ALA A 378 -3.53 -4.11 3.15
N ILE A 379 -2.60 -3.47 3.87
CA ILE A 379 -1.17 -3.70 3.67
C ILE A 379 -0.75 -5.10 4.15
N TYR A 380 -1.26 -5.57 5.29
CA TYR A 380 -0.99 -6.94 5.77
C TYR A 380 -1.49 -7.99 4.76
N MET A 381 -2.66 -7.78 4.16
CA MET A 381 -3.20 -8.64 3.12
C MET A 381 -2.32 -8.66 1.86
N MET A 382 -1.75 -7.52 1.46
CA MET A 382 -0.80 -7.44 0.35
C MET A 382 0.51 -8.16 0.67
N LEU A 383 1.06 -7.99 1.88
CA LEU A 383 2.26 -8.71 2.33
C LEU A 383 2.03 -10.22 2.40
N LEU A 384 0.88 -10.64 2.92
CA LEU A 384 0.48 -12.05 2.96
C LEU A 384 0.38 -12.64 1.55
N THR A 385 -0.24 -11.89 0.63
CA THR A 385 -0.31 -12.25 -0.79
C THR A 385 1.09 -12.42 -1.38
N ALA A 386 2.02 -11.51 -1.07
CA ALA A 386 3.40 -11.58 -1.55
C ALA A 386 4.12 -12.86 -1.14
N VAL A 387 3.92 -13.31 0.10
CA VAL A 387 4.51 -14.55 0.62
C VAL A 387 3.90 -15.78 -0.07
N TYR A 388 2.57 -15.85 -0.16
CA TYR A 388 1.88 -17.03 -0.71
C TYR A 388 2.00 -17.17 -2.23
N VAL A 389 1.99 -16.06 -2.96
CA VAL A 389 2.29 -16.05 -4.41
C VAL A 389 3.70 -16.59 -4.64
N ASN A 390 4.66 -16.17 -3.82
CA ASN A 390 6.04 -16.62 -3.97
C ASN A 390 6.22 -18.10 -3.67
N ARG A 391 5.63 -18.61 -2.57
CA ARG A 391 5.64 -20.05 -2.24
C ARG A 391 5.06 -20.90 -3.38
N THR A 392 3.97 -20.43 -3.97
CA THR A 392 3.33 -21.10 -5.11
C THR A 392 4.29 -21.17 -6.30
N LYS A 393 4.90 -20.04 -6.69
CA LYS A 393 5.87 -19.99 -7.80
C LYS A 393 7.07 -20.93 -7.57
N GLU A 394 7.62 -20.96 -6.36
CA GLU A 394 8.74 -21.85 -6.00
C GLU A 394 8.33 -23.33 -6.08
N SER A 395 7.13 -23.70 -5.63
CA SER A 395 6.63 -25.08 -5.72
C SER A 395 6.41 -25.57 -7.15
N PHE A 396 6.05 -24.67 -8.08
CA PHE A 396 5.91 -25.02 -9.49
C PHE A 396 7.26 -25.24 -10.17
N ILE A 397 8.28 -24.46 -9.82
CA ILE A 397 9.64 -24.62 -10.36
C ILE A 397 10.24 -25.97 -9.94
N ILE A 398 10.13 -26.35 -8.67
CA ILE A 398 10.64 -27.63 -8.15
C ILE A 398 9.98 -28.82 -8.86
N LYS A 399 8.68 -28.73 -9.18
CA LYS A 399 7.97 -29.78 -9.93
C LYS A 399 8.43 -29.92 -11.38
N ILE A 400 8.92 -28.86 -12.00
CA ILE A 400 9.43 -28.89 -13.38
C ILE A 400 10.85 -29.48 -13.37
N GLU A 401 11.72 -29.02 -12.47
CA GLU A 401 13.09 -29.54 -12.34
C GLU A 401 13.16 -31.01 -11.87
N GLY A 402 12.12 -31.50 -11.20
CA GLY A 402 11.97 -32.91 -10.81
C GLY A 402 11.33 -33.81 -11.87
N LEU A 403 10.92 -33.27 -13.02
CA LEU A 403 10.47 -34.04 -14.19
C LEU A 403 11.58 -34.24 -15.23
N ASP A 404 12.68 -33.48 -15.12
CA ASP A 404 13.88 -33.56 -15.96
C ASP A 404 14.98 -34.44 -15.33
N LYS A 405 14.67 -35.19 -14.26
CA LYS A 405 15.47 -36.26 -13.68
C LYS A 405 14.66 -37.54 -13.65
#